data_AF-A0A5J4S3D6-F1
#
_entry.id   AF-A0A5J4S3D6-F1
#
_cell.length_a   1.000
_cell.length_b   1.000
_cell.length_c   1.000
_cell.angle_alpha   90.00
_cell.angle_beta   90.00
_cell.angle_gamma   90.00
#
_symmetry.space_group_name_H-M   'P 1'
#
loop_
_entity.id
_entity.type
_entity.pdbx_description
1 polymer ?
#
loop_
_entity_poly.entity_id
_entity_poly.type
_entity_poly.pdbx_seq_one_letter_code
_entity_poly.pdbx_strand_id
1 'polypeptide(L)'
;MGLKKGQTNNAKGRTKGTPNKVTMETREWIKHLIDKNREQIERDLEALDPKDRILVIEKLMQYAVPKMQSVEARIDFNNLSDEQLDEIVNRISVDTDNGDTG
;
A
#
# COMPACT_ATOMS: atom_id res chain seq x y z
N MET A 1 -19.54 45.68 11.05
CA MET A 1 -20.43 44.50 11.12
C MET A 1 -19.57 43.26 11.13
N GLY A 2 -19.64 42.44 12.19
CA GLY A 2 -18.99 41.13 12.24
C GLY A 2 -19.86 40.05 11.59
N LEU A 3 -19.23 38.93 11.24
CA LEU A 3 -19.93 37.74 10.74
C LEU A 3 -20.96 37.25 11.77
N LYS A 4 -22.17 36.92 11.31
CA LYS A 4 -23.23 36.40 12.19
C LYS A 4 -22.83 35.01 12.72
N LYS A 5 -23.24 34.69 13.96
CA LYS A 5 -23.03 33.37 14.57
C LYS A 5 -23.58 32.29 13.63
N GLY A 6 -22.72 31.37 13.19
CA GLY A 6 -23.04 30.32 12.20
C GLY A 6 -22.60 30.61 10.76
N GLN A 7 -22.06 31.79 10.47
CA GLN A 7 -21.58 32.16 9.14
C GLN A 7 -20.05 32.08 9.10
N THR A 8 -19.52 31.06 8.41
CA THR A 8 -18.08 30.93 8.13
C THR A 8 -17.76 31.67 6.82
N ASN A 9 -16.61 32.33 6.76
CA ASN A 9 -16.14 33.01 5.53
C ASN A 9 -15.57 32.02 4.48
N ASN A 10 -15.53 30.72 4.81
CA ASN A 10 -15.09 29.67 3.89
C ASN A 10 -16.26 28.72 3.58
N ALA A 11 -17.06 29.07 2.57
CA ALA A 11 -18.22 28.28 2.14
C ALA A 11 -17.86 26.88 1.58
N LYS A 12 -16.58 26.65 1.21
CA LYS A 12 -16.09 25.36 0.69
C LYS A 12 -15.50 24.45 1.77
N GLY A 13 -15.45 24.89 3.03
CA GLY A 13 -14.83 24.14 4.11
C GLY A 13 -13.35 23.81 3.85
N ARG A 14 -12.77 22.93 4.66
CA ARG A 14 -11.47 22.34 4.37
C ARG A 14 -11.64 21.33 3.24
N THR A 15 -10.84 21.43 2.18
CA THR A 15 -10.83 20.45 1.09
C THR A 15 -10.62 19.04 1.63
N LYS A 16 -11.58 18.14 1.33
CA LYS A 16 -11.53 16.74 1.74
C LYS A 16 -10.28 16.09 1.15
N GLY A 17 -9.40 15.57 2.01
CA GLY A 17 -8.14 14.94 1.61
C GLY A 17 -6.88 15.78 1.84
N THR A 18 -6.97 17.04 2.25
CA THR A 18 -5.77 17.79 2.67
C THR A 18 -5.18 17.12 3.93
N PRO A 19 -3.89 16.73 3.94
CA PRO A 19 -3.24 16.19 5.13
C PRO A 19 -3.22 17.22 6.27
N ASN A 20 -3.28 16.78 7.53
CA ASN A 20 -3.18 17.70 8.66
C ASN A 20 -1.81 18.40 8.61
N LYS A 21 -1.77 19.72 8.84
CA LYS A 21 -0.54 20.53 8.69
C LYS A 21 0.61 19.99 9.57
N VAL A 22 0.27 19.60 10.80
CA VAL A 22 1.20 18.97 11.76
C VAL A 22 1.76 17.66 11.22
N THR A 23 0.96 16.85 10.53
CA THR A 23 1.40 15.58 9.93
C THR A 23 2.36 15.80 8.76
N MET A 24 2.16 16.87 7.99
CA MET A 24 3.06 17.26 6.90
C MET A 24 4.42 17.70 7.43
N GLU A 25 4.42 18.61 8.42
CA GLU A 25 5.65 19.09 9.08
C GLU A 25 6.42 17.93 9.74
N THR A 26 5.73 16.98 10.36
CA THR A 26 6.38 15.79 10.96
C THR A 26 7.05 14.92 9.89
N ARG A 27 6.40 14.69 8.74
CA ARG A 27 6.98 13.88 7.65
C ARG A 27 8.22 14.54 7.04
N GLU A 28 8.16 15.85 6.83
CA GLU A 28 9.32 16.63 6.35
C GLU A 28 10.47 16.58 7.36
N TRP A 29 10.17 16.76 8.64
CA TRP A 29 11.18 16.66 9.69
C TRP A 29 11.84 15.27 9.73
N ILE A 30 11.07 14.18 9.64
CA ILE A 30 11.61 12.81 9.58
C ILE A 30 12.50 12.63 8.35
N LYS A 31 12.08 13.12 7.19
CA LYS A 31 12.89 13.07 5.96
C LYS A 31 14.23 13.78 6.17
N HIS A 32 14.20 15.01 6.67
CA HIS A 32 15.41 15.78 6.95
C HIS A 32 16.33 15.10 7.98
N LEU A 33 15.74 14.48 9.01
CA LEU A 33 16.50 13.73 9.99
C LEU A 33 17.23 12.54 9.35
N ILE A 34 16.55 11.77 8.50
CA ILE A 34 17.14 10.63 7.78
C ILE A 34 18.25 11.13 6.86
N ASP A 35 17.99 12.14 6.04
CA ASP A 35 18.95 12.71 5.09
C ASP A 35 20.23 13.20 5.81
N LYS A 36 20.06 13.87 6.96
CA LYS A 36 21.18 14.39 7.76
C LYS A 36 22.04 13.27 8.38
N ASN A 37 21.43 12.13 8.71
CA ASN A 37 22.14 11.01 9.34
C ASN A 37 22.69 10.00 8.35
N ARG A 38 22.55 10.23 7.04
CA ARG A 38 22.95 9.27 6.01
C ARG A 38 24.41 8.80 6.14
N GLU A 39 25.35 9.73 6.28
CA GLU A 39 26.77 9.38 6.43
C GLU A 39 27.04 8.58 7.70
N GLN A 40 26.32 8.86 8.79
CA GLN A 40 26.45 8.10 10.03
C GLN A 40 25.92 6.69 9.85
N ILE A 41 24.76 6.53 9.20
CA ILE A 41 24.16 5.23 8.90
C ILE A 41 25.10 4.39 8.02
N GLU A 42 25.76 5.00 7.03
CA GLU A 42 26.75 4.31 6.18
C GLU A 42 27.94 3.80 7.01
N ARG A 43 28.48 4.63 7.91
CA ARG A 43 29.57 4.23 8.84
C ARG A 43 29.11 3.13 9.81
N ASP A 44 27.90 3.22 10.35
CA ASP A 44 27.36 2.23 11.27
C ASP A 44 27.19 0.88 10.55
N LEU A 45 26.73 0.88 9.30
CA LEU A 45 26.65 -0.33 8.48
C LEU A 45 28.02 -0.97 8.22
N GLU A 46 29.05 -0.15 7.98
CA GLU A 46 30.43 -0.61 7.82
C GLU A 46 31.06 -1.12 9.12
N ALA A 47 30.58 -0.65 10.27
CA ALA A 47 31.04 -1.11 11.59
C ALA A 47 30.36 -2.40 12.06
N LEU A 48 29.21 -2.77 11.48
CA LEU A 48 28.51 -4.02 11.81
C LEU A 48 29.31 -5.26 11.43
N ASP A 49 29.07 -6.36 12.16
CA ASP A 49 29.58 -7.67 11.80
C ASP A 49 29.10 -8.09 10.40
N PRO A 50 29.92 -8.85 9.64
CA PRO A 50 29.60 -9.18 8.24
C PRO A 50 28.20 -9.81 8.04
N LYS A 51 27.75 -10.64 8.98
CA LYS A 51 26.42 -11.27 8.92
C LYS A 51 25.29 -10.25 9.08
N ASP A 52 25.41 -9.37 10.06
CA ASP A 52 24.39 -8.35 10.35
C ASP A 52 24.33 -7.31 9.25
N ARG A 53 25.48 -6.93 8.69
CA ARG A 53 25.56 -6.03 7.54
C ARG A 53 24.78 -6.58 6.34
N ILE A 54 24.96 -7.87 6.02
CA ILE A 54 24.23 -8.52 4.92
C ILE A 54 22.73 -8.54 5.20
N LEU A 55 22.31 -8.84 6.44
CA LEU A 55 20.89 -8.85 6.83
C LEU A 55 20.23 -7.47 6.68
N VAL A 56 20.92 -6.41 7.08
CA VAL A 56 20.38 -5.04 6.93
C VAL A 56 20.29 -4.66 5.45
N ILE A 57 21.31 -4.99 4.65
CA ILE A 57 21.30 -4.78 3.20
C ILE A 57 20.15 -5.54 2.53
N GLU A 58 19.90 -6.80 2.90
CA GLU A 58 18.77 -7.60 2.40
C GLU A 58 17.42 -6.91 2.69
N LYS A 59 17.25 -6.33 3.88
CA LYS A 59 16.05 -5.57 4.25
C LYS A 59 15.91 -4.29 3.42
N LEU A 60 17.01 -3.57 3.18
CA LEU A 60 17.01 -2.35 2.36
C LEU A 60 16.72 -2.65 0.88
N MET A 61 17.22 -3.77 0.36
CA MET A 61 16.94 -4.21 -1.01
C MET A 61 15.44 -4.34 -1.31
N GLN A 62 14.62 -4.67 -0.31
CA GLN A 62 13.16 -4.80 -0.50
C GLN A 62 12.48 -3.48 -0.87
N TYR A 63 13.13 -2.35 -0.59
CA TYR A 63 12.63 -1.01 -0.90
C TYR A 63 13.32 -0.41 -2.13
N ALA A 64 14.50 -0.89 -2.50
CA ALA A 64 15.26 -0.42 -3.66
C ALA A 64 14.94 -1.21 -4.94
N VAL A 65 14.68 -2.51 -4.80
CA VAL A 65 14.41 -3.42 -5.93
C VAL A 65 12.93 -3.79 -5.91
N PRO A 66 12.20 -3.64 -7.04
CA PRO A 66 10.85 -4.16 -7.16
C PRO A 66 10.86 -5.66 -6.87
N LYS A 67 10.31 -6.08 -5.74
CA LYS A 67 10.02 -7.49 -5.52
C LYS A 67 8.97 -7.88 -6.57
N MET A 68 9.26 -8.92 -7.35
CA MET A 68 8.26 -9.55 -8.19
C MET A 68 7.12 -9.95 -7.25
N GLN A 69 5.99 -9.23 -7.33
CA GLN A 69 4.83 -9.58 -6.53
C GLN A 69 4.48 -11.01 -6.92
N SER A 70 4.36 -11.90 -5.92
CA SER A 70 3.68 -13.16 -6.15
C SER A 70 2.31 -12.77 -6.70
N VAL A 71 2.04 -13.15 -7.95
CA VAL A 71 0.72 -12.97 -8.52
C VAL A 71 -0.18 -13.95 -7.77
N GLU A 72 -0.72 -13.53 -6.63
CA GLU A 72 -1.97 -14.10 -6.16
C GLU A 72 -2.97 -13.78 -7.26
N ALA A 73 -3.36 -14.79 -8.03
CA ALA A 73 -4.50 -14.70 -8.93
C ALA A 73 -5.75 -14.48 -8.07
N ARG A 74 -5.96 -13.23 -7.64
CA ARG A 74 -7.22 -12.80 -7.05
C ARG A 74 -8.21 -12.77 -8.19
N ILE A 75 -9.03 -13.81 -8.28
CA ILE A 75 -10.14 -13.85 -9.20
C ILE A 75 -11.15 -12.83 -8.68
N ASP A 76 -11.14 -11.62 -9.26
CA ASP A 76 -12.14 -10.59 -8.98
C ASP A 76 -13.44 -10.94 -9.73
N PHE A 77 -14.27 -11.77 -9.09
CA PHE A 77 -15.58 -12.17 -9.64
C PHE A 77 -16.52 -10.97 -9.89
N ASN A 78 -16.27 -9.82 -9.25
CA ASN A 78 -17.07 -8.61 -9.42
C ASN A 78 -16.93 -7.94 -10.80
N ASN A 79 -15.90 -8.31 -11.58
CA ASN A 79 -15.66 -7.76 -12.92
C ASN A 79 -16.09 -8.71 -14.06
N LEU A 80 -16.68 -9.86 -13.73
CA LEU A 80 -17.22 -10.79 -14.73
C LEU A 80 -18.63 -10.34 -15.13
N SER A 81 -18.99 -10.51 -16.41
CA SER A 81 -20.39 -10.31 -16.82
C SER A 81 -21.26 -11.48 -16.35
N ASP A 82 -22.57 -11.24 -16.23
CA ASP A 82 -23.55 -12.26 -15.85
C ASP A 82 -23.48 -13.49 -16.78
N GLU A 83 -23.26 -13.26 -18.09
CA GLU A 83 -23.08 -14.33 -19.08
C GLU A 83 -21.85 -15.20 -18.80
N GLN A 84 -20.75 -14.60 -18.36
CA GLN A 84 -19.52 -15.32 -18.00
C GLN A 84 -19.67 -16.07 -16.68
N LEU A 85 -20.43 -15.53 -15.73
CA LEU A 85 -20.75 -16.21 -14.48
C LEU A 85 -21.63 -17.44 -14.74
N ASP A 86 -22.63 -17.32 -15.61
CA ASP A 86 -23.50 -18.43 -16.00
C ASP A 86 -22.72 -19.54 -16.71
N GLU A 87 -21.77 -19.20 -17.58
CA GLU A 87 -20.91 -20.20 -18.22
C GLU A 87 -20.06 -20.97 -17.20
N ILE A 88 -19.48 -20.27 -16.22
CA ILE A 88 -18.68 -20.89 -15.14
C ILE A 88 -19.55 -21.81 -14.28
N VAL A 89 -20.75 -21.37 -13.88
CA VAL A 89 -21.69 -22.15 -13.06
C VAL A 89 -22.14 -23.42 -13.80
N ASN A 90 -22.43 -23.32 -15.09
CA ASN A 90 -22.83 -24.47 -15.89
C ASN A 90 -21.71 -25.51 -15.99
N ARG A 91 -20.45 -25.07 -16.21
CA ARG A 91 -19.31 -26.00 -16.27
C ARG A 91 -19.07 -26.72 -14.94
N ILE A 92 -19.15 -26.02 -13.81
CA ILE A 92 -18.98 -26.63 -12.47
C ILE A 92 -20.12 -27.62 -12.16
N SER A 93 -21.36 -27.27 -12.55
CA SER A 93 -22.52 -28.14 -12.33
C SER A 93 -22.43 -29.42 -13.16
N VAL A 94 -21.93 -29.34 -14.39
CA VAL A 94 -21.71 -30.50 -15.27
C VAL A 94 -20.61 -31.43 -14.72
N ASP A 95 -19.53 -30.89 -14.17
CA ASP A 95 -18.48 -31.72 -13.57
C ASP A 95 -18.93 -32.41 -12.26
N THR A 96 -19.89 -31.83 -11.55
CA THR A 96 -20.44 -32.42 -10.31
C THR A 96 -21.38 -33.59 -10.62
N ASP A 97 -22.11 -33.55 -11.74
CA ASP A 97 -23.05 -34.60 -12.17
C ASP A 97 -22.32 -35.83 -12.75
N ASN A 98 -21.15 -35.63 -13.35
CA ASN A 98 -20.31 -36.73 -13.86
C ASN A 98 -19.52 -37.48 -12.77
N GLY A 99 -19.62 -37.05 -11.50
CA GLY A 99 -18.94 -37.67 -10.36
C GLY A 99 -19.75 -38.74 -9.60
N ASP A 100 -21.04 -38.94 -9.92
CA ASP A 100 -21.94 -39.87 -9.21
C ASP A 100 -22.41 -41.04 -10.09
N THR A 101 -21.51 -41.56 -10.93
CA THR A 101 -21.67 -42.89 -11.54
C THR A 101 -20.46 -43.77 -11.22
N GLY A 102 -20.40 -44.24 -9.97
CA GLY A 102 -19.41 -45.23 -9.53
C GLY A 102 -19.32 -45.41 -8.02
#